data_AF-A0A2E7UQP7-F1
#
_entry.id   AF-A0A2E7UQP7-F1
#
_cell.length_a   1.000
_cell.length_b   1.000
_cell.length_c   1.000
_cell.angle_alpha   90.00
_cell.angle_beta   90.00
_cell.angle_gamma   90.00
#
_symmetry.space_group_name_H-M   'P 1'
#
loop_
_entity.id
_entity.type
_entity.pdbx_description
1 polymer ?
#
loop_
_entity_poly.entity_id
_entity_poly.type
_entity_poly.pdbx_seq_one_letter_code
_entity_poly.pdbx_strand_id
1 'polypeptide(L)'
;MTVQHEYETTFIVRPEALDDEVSRLRSRFESIITDRGGQLMVFEDWGRRRLAYPIERHEHGRYMYFNYIGSAETPAEIERIVRIEDNVIRFLTVRLTEVASYDDVFATALERQKKRINRSRRSDDSADARRRRSAGHDNIKSPSPIRYENADGSGEDMSAEFEEEAEVVEAAAAQDESTGSSEVEGSAAPEAAPEAEAAPAPEAAPDAAPEAAPAPEPEPAAEAPTEATET
;
A
#
# COMPACT_ATOMS: atom_id res chain seq x y z
N MET A 1 -25.21 -18.63 0.25
CA MET A 1 -24.39 -17.68 -0.52
C MET A 1 -23.84 -16.66 0.46
N THR A 2 -22.53 -16.59 0.62
CA THR A 2 -21.91 -15.53 1.43
C THR A 2 -21.89 -14.27 0.58
N VAL A 3 -22.66 -13.26 0.96
CA VAL A 3 -22.69 -11.98 0.25
C VAL A 3 -21.40 -11.24 0.57
N GLN A 4 -20.75 -10.72 -0.48
CA GLN A 4 -19.54 -9.94 -0.36
C GLN A 4 -19.83 -8.47 -0.59
N HIS A 5 -19.20 -7.63 0.23
CA HIS A 5 -19.37 -6.19 0.17
C HIS A 5 -18.02 -5.52 -0.04
N GLU A 6 -18.06 -4.41 -0.76
CA GLU A 6 -16.92 -3.51 -0.84
C GLU A 6 -16.88 -2.69 0.46
N TYR A 7 -15.68 -2.58 1.04
CA TYR A 7 -15.43 -1.80 2.23
C TYR A 7 -14.29 -0.84 1.96
N GLU A 8 -14.44 0.36 2.51
CA GLU A 8 -13.35 1.32 2.61
C GLU A 8 -13.01 1.53 4.07
N THR A 9 -11.74 1.38 4.40
CA THR A 9 -11.22 1.68 5.73
C THR A 9 -10.15 2.75 5.60
N THR A 10 -10.39 3.88 6.24
CA THR A 10 -9.41 4.95 6.39
C THR A 10 -8.98 5.00 7.84
N PHE A 11 -7.67 5.02 8.08
CA PHE A 11 -7.15 5.19 9.42
C PHE A 11 -5.98 6.16 9.45
N ILE A 12 -5.75 6.70 10.65
CA ILE A 12 -4.78 7.74 10.92
C ILE A 12 -3.77 7.13 11.88
N VAL A 13 -2.52 7.11 11.46
CA VAL A 13 -1.39 6.70 12.29
C VAL A 13 -0.67 7.92 12.85
N ARG A 14 -0.03 7.74 14.01
CA ARG A 14 0.82 8.75 14.63
C ARG A 14 1.84 9.31 13.61
N PRO A 15 2.15 10.61 13.67
CA PRO A 15 3.05 11.24 12.69
C PRO A 15 4.50 10.78 12.81
N GLU A 16 4.86 10.12 13.92
CA GLU A 16 6.20 9.62 14.25
C GLU A 16 6.40 8.14 13.90
N ALA A 17 5.35 7.44 13.46
CA ALA A 17 5.42 6.03 13.12
C ALA A 17 6.38 5.80 11.94
N LEU A 18 7.17 4.74 12.06
CA LEU A 18 8.16 4.37 11.04
C LEU A 18 7.48 3.71 9.84
N ASP A 19 8.09 3.84 8.66
CA ASP A 19 7.60 3.19 7.43
C ASP A 19 7.49 1.66 7.56
N ASP A 20 8.37 1.05 8.37
CA ASP A 20 8.36 -0.38 8.67
C ASP A 20 7.11 -0.79 9.45
N GLU A 21 6.67 0.01 10.42
CA GLU A 21 5.48 -0.26 11.23
C GLU A 21 4.22 -0.16 10.37
N VAL A 22 4.17 0.84 9.49
CA VAL A 22 3.11 1.00 8.50
C VAL A 22 3.04 -0.20 7.55
N SER A 23 4.19 -0.66 7.08
CA SER A 23 4.27 -1.82 6.18
C SER A 23 3.84 -3.11 6.87
N ARG A 24 4.22 -3.32 8.13
CA ARG A 24 3.74 -4.46 8.95
C ARG A 24 2.23 -4.43 9.13
N LEU A 25 1.67 -3.26 9.43
CA LEU A 25 0.23 -3.09 9.60
C LEU A 25 -0.51 -3.42 8.29
N ARG A 26 0.02 -2.94 7.15
CA ARG A 26 -0.51 -3.28 5.82
C ARG A 26 -0.50 -4.78 5.57
N SER A 27 0.64 -5.45 5.73
CA SER A 27 0.74 -6.89 5.50
C SER A 27 -0.21 -7.68 6.41
N ARG A 28 -0.37 -7.25 7.67
CA ARG A 28 -1.31 -7.86 8.61
C ARG A 28 -2.75 -7.75 8.11
N PHE A 29 -3.16 -6.58 7.64
CA PHE A 29 -4.50 -6.38 7.06
C PHE A 29 -4.72 -7.19 5.79
N GLU A 30 -3.72 -7.28 4.93
CA GLU A 30 -3.77 -8.11 3.74
C GLU A 30 -4.00 -9.58 4.10
N SER A 31 -3.25 -10.14 5.07
CA SER A 31 -3.47 -11.51 5.54
C SER A 31 -4.89 -11.73 6.08
N ILE A 32 -5.40 -10.82 6.91
CA ILE A 32 -6.77 -10.91 7.49
C ILE A 32 -7.84 -10.95 6.41
N ILE A 33 -7.67 -10.15 5.36
CA ILE A 33 -8.60 -10.07 4.23
C ILE A 33 -8.55 -11.38 3.44
N THR A 34 -7.34 -11.86 3.10
CA THR A 34 -7.15 -13.11 2.35
C THR A 34 -7.63 -14.35 3.11
N ASP A 35 -7.34 -14.44 4.42
CA ASP A 35 -7.75 -15.55 5.28
C ASP A 35 -9.28 -15.70 5.36
N ARG A 36 -10.01 -14.59 5.20
CA ARG A 36 -11.49 -14.57 5.19
C ARG A 36 -12.08 -14.66 3.78
N GLY A 37 -11.26 -14.99 2.78
CA GLY A 37 -11.67 -15.12 1.38
C GLY A 37 -11.99 -13.79 0.69
N GLY A 38 -11.54 -12.67 1.26
CA GLY A 38 -11.63 -11.34 0.66
C GLY A 38 -10.44 -11.02 -0.24
N GLN A 39 -10.51 -9.88 -0.92
CA GLN A 39 -9.45 -9.38 -1.79
C GLN A 39 -9.17 -7.90 -1.53
N LEU A 40 -7.89 -7.56 -1.44
CA LEU A 40 -7.44 -6.16 -1.39
C LEU A 40 -7.50 -5.57 -2.80
N MET A 41 -8.21 -4.45 -2.97
CA MET A 41 -8.36 -3.79 -4.26
C MET A 41 -7.33 -2.67 -4.41
N VAL A 42 -7.33 -1.75 -3.45
CA VAL A 42 -6.47 -0.57 -3.49
C VAL A 42 -5.94 -0.29 -2.09
N PHE A 43 -4.63 -0.04 -2.02
CA PHE A 43 -3.97 0.54 -0.87
C PHE A 43 -3.33 1.86 -1.28
N GLU A 44 -3.53 2.89 -0.46
CA GLU A 44 -2.91 4.18 -0.65
C GLU A 44 -2.42 4.77 0.67
N ASP A 45 -1.21 5.31 0.63
CA ASP A 45 -0.66 6.15 1.68
C ASP A 45 -0.74 7.61 1.25
N TRP A 46 -1.50 8.43 1.99
CA TRP A 46 -1.67 9.85 1.68
C TRP A 46 -0.63 10.72 2.39
N GLY A 47 0.28 10.10 3.13
CA GLY A 47 1.33 10.76 3.88
C GLY A 47 0.81 11.58 5.06
N ARG A 48 1.68 12.43 5.59
CA ARG A 48 1.41 13.28 6.76
C ARG A 48 0.51 14.45 6.39
N ARG A 49 -0.62 14.60 7.09
CA ARG A 49 -1.56 15.71 6.93
C ARG A 49 -1.91 16.33 8.27
N ARG A 50 -2.26 17.61 8.27
CA ARG A 50 -2.71 18.33 9.47
C ARG A 50 -4.15 17.91 9.82
N LEU A 51 -4.38 17.59 11.09
CA LEU A 51 -5.69 17.25 11.63
C LEU A 51 -6.51 18.53 11.89
N ALA A 52 -7.83 18.42 11.85
CA ALA A 52 -8.71 19.55 12.14
C ALA A 52 -8.62 20.01 13.60
N TYR A 53 -8.38 19.07 14.51
CA TYR A 53 -8.13 19.28 15.93
C TYR A 53 -7.12 18.23 16.43
N PRO A 54 -6.44 18.48 17.56
CA PRO A 54 -5.49 17.51 18.10
C PRO A 54 -6.19 16.23 18.57
N ILE A 55 -5.69 15.08 18.13
CA ILE A 55 -6.12 13.75 18.60
C ILE A 55 -4.94 13.15 19.34
N GLU A 56 -5.14 12.73 20.60
CA GLU A 56 -4.05 12.21 21.45
C GLU A 56 -2.83 13.13 21.53
N ARG A 57 -3.05 14.46 21.50
CA ARG A 57 -2.02 15.52 21.50
C ARG A 57 -1.21 15.63 20.20
N HIS A 58 -1.57 14.91 19.14
CA HIS A 58 -0.98 15.06 17.82
C HIS A 58 -1.80 16.04 16.96
N GLU A 59 -1.13 17.04 16.36
CA GLU A 59 -1.75 17.96 15.39
C GLU A 59 -1.69 17.47 13.94
N HIS A 60 -0.86 16.46 13.69
CA HIS A 60 -0.64 15.85 12.39
C HIS A 60 -0.84 14.34 12.50
N GLY A 61 -1.25 13.71 11.41
CA GLY A 61 -1.35 12.26 11.31
C GLY A 61 -1.05 11.78 9.90
N ARG A 62 -0.57 10.55 9.77
CA ARG A 62 -0.37 9.89 8.48
C ARG A 62 -1.64 9.16 8.09
N TYR A 63 -2.24 9.54 6.96
CA TYR A 63 -3.49 8.96 6.50
C TYR A 63 -3.22 7.76 5.61
N MET A 64 -3.85 6.65 5.93
CA MET A 64 -3.85 5.44 5.10
C MET A 64 -5.26 5.09 4.69
N TYR A 65 -5.37 4.61 3.45
CA TYR A 65 -6.63 4.22 2.84
C TYR A 65 -6.52 2.80 2.29
N PHE A 66 -7.52 2.00 2.63
CA PHE A 66 -7.71 0.63 2.17
C PHE A 66 -9.08 0.49 1.54
N ASN A 67 -9.13 -0.04 0.33
CA ASN A 67 -10.35 -0.52 -0.31
C ASN A 67 -10.21 -2.03 -0.53
N TYR A 68 -11.17 -2.79 -0.02
CA TYR A 68 -11.15 -4.25 -0.08
C TYR A 68 -12.56 -4.81 -0.19
N ILE A 69 -12.66 -6.02 -0.72
CA ILE A 69 -13.89 -6.79 -0.76
C ILE A 69 -13.79 -7.91 0.26
N GLY A 70 -14.85 -8.15 1.02
CA GLY A 70 -14.89 -9.25 1.98
C GLY A 70 -16.28 -9.55 2.50
N SER A 71 -16.34 -10.51 3.42
CA SER A 71 -17.57 -10.86 4.15
C SER A 71 -17.89 -9.79 5.21
N ALA A 72 -19.06 -9.90 5.86
CA ALA A 72 -19.46 -9.01 6.95
C ALA A 72 -18.55 -9.10 8.20
N GLU A 73 -17.79 -10.18 8.35
CA GLU A 73 -16.91 -10.43 9.50
C GLU A 73 -15.52 -9.82 9.33
N THR A 74 -15.08 -9.60 8.08
CA THR A 74 -13.78 -8.99 7.77
C THR A 74 -13.57 -7.62 8.40
N PRO A 75 -14.49 -6.63 8.29
CA PRO A 75 -14.29 -5.33 8.92
C PRO A 75 -14.22 -5.42 10.44
N ALA A 76 -14.99 -6.32 11.06
CA ALA A 76 -14.98 -6.48 12.52
C ALA A 76 -13.61 -6.92 13.06
N GLU A 77 -12.92 -7.80 12.34
CA GLU A 77 -11.57 -8.21 12.72
C GLU A 77 -10.55 -7.09 12.51
N ILE A 78 -10.63 -6.37 11.39
CA ILE A 78 -9.74 -5.24 11.12
C ILE A 78 -9.91 -4.19 12.22
N GLU A 79 -11.14 -3.85 12.59
CA GLU A 79 -11.41 -2.93 13.70
C GLU A 79 -10.84 -3.44 15.02
N ARG A 80 -10.95 -4.74 15.33
CA ARG A 80 -10.39 -5.32 16.54
C ARG A 80 -8.88 -5.09 16.62
N ILE A 81 -8.18 -5.33 15.52
CA ILE A 81 -6.72 -5.19 15.47
C ILE A 81 -6.30 -3.73 15.49
N VAL A 82 -7.00 -2.86 14.77
CA VAL A 82 -6.76 -1.42 14.79
C VAL A 82 -6.92 -0.85 16.21
N ARG A 83 -7.89 -1.34 16.99
CA ARG A 83 -8.09 -0.90 18.39
C ARG A 83 -6.98 -1.37 19.33
N ILE A 84 -6.28 -2.45 19.00
CA ILE A 84 -5.16 -2.99 19.79
C ILE A 84 -3.85 -2.28 19.41
N GLU A 85 -3.76 -1.79 18.18
CA GLU A 85 -2.57 -1.14 17.66
C GLU A 85 -2.44 0.30 18.18
N ASP A 86 -1.52 0.53 19.13
CA ASP A 86 -1.28 1.84 19.75
C ASP A 86 -0.90 2.95 18.76
N ASN A 87 -0.37 2.56 17.60
CA ASN A 87 0.05 3.47 16.54
C ASN A 87 -1.13 4.12 15.80
N VAL A 88 -2.32 3.52 15.85
CA VAL A 88 -3.51 4.05 15.16
C VAL A 88 -4.33 4.91 16.10
N ILE A 89 -4.41 6.21 15.81
CA ILE A 89 -5.11 7.18 16.65
C ILE A 89 -6.59 7.34 16.30
N ARG A 90 -6.97 6.96 15.07
CA ARG A 90 -8.37 6.99 14.61
C ARG A 90 -8.57 6.11 13.39
N PHE A 91 -9.75 5.53 13.26
CA PHE A 91 -10.16 4.80 12.06
C PHE A 91 -11.63 5.07 11.73
N LEU A 92 -11.99 4.83 10.48
CA LEU A 92 -13.34 4.85 9.96
C LEU A 92 -13.46 3.76 8.91
N THR A 93 -14.39 2.83 9.13
CA THR A 93 -14.76 1.81 8.17
C THR A 93 -16.14 2.14 7.62
N VAL A 94 -16.27 2.12 6.30
CA VAL A 94 -17.50 2.40 5.56
C VAL A 94 -17.80 1.19 4.69
N ARG A 95 -19.02 0.66 4.83
CA ARG A 95 -19.55 -0.34 3.91
C ARG A 95 -20.12 0.37 2.69
N LEU A 96 -19.67 -0.05 1.51
CA LEU A 96 -20.19 0.39 0.23
C LEU A 96 -21.27 -0.59 -0.27
N THR A 97 -21.52 -0.56 -1.56
CA THR A 97 -22.52 -1.36 -2.25
C THR A 97 -22.14 -2.85 -2.27
N GLU A 98 -23.16 -3.69 -2.52
CA GLU A 98 -22.95 -5.11 -2.80
C GLU A 98 -22.17 -5.31 -4.10
N VAL A 99 -21.22 -6.23 -4.07
CA VAL A 99 -20.35 -6.49 -5.21
C VAL A 99 -21.05 -7.47 -6.15
N ALA A 100 -21.30 -7.03 -7.39
CA ALA A 100 -21.79 -7.91 -8.46
C ALA A 100 -20.65 -8.68 -9.14
N SER A 101 -19.50 -8.02 -9.34
CA SER A 101 -18.29 -8.57 -9.96
C SER A 101 -17.05 -7.91 -9.38
N TYR A 102 -15.99 -8.69 -9.14
CA TYR A 102 -14.72 -8.18 -8.63
C TYR A 102 -14.00 -7.28 -9.62
N ASP A 103 -13.96 -7.68 -10.90
CA ASP A 103 -13.23 -6.96 -11.94
C ASP A 103 -13.76 -5.54 -12.13
N ASP A 104 -15.08 -5.37 -12.05
CA ASP A 104 -15.74 -4.07 -12.19
C ASP A 104 -15.41 -3.14 -11.02
N VAL A 105 -15.39 -3.68 -9.80
CA VAL A 105 -15.01 -2.90 -8.60
C VAL A 105 -13.54 -2.55 -8.66
N PHE A 106 -12.68 -3.45 -9.13
CA PHE A 106 -11.25 -3.18 -9.28
C PHE A 106 -10.98 -2.08 -10.30
N ALA A 107 -11.61 -2.15 -11.48
CA ALA A 107 -11.52 -1.11 -12.49
C ALA A 107 -11.98 0.24 -11.93
N THR A 108 -13.13 0.25 -11.25
CA THR A 108 -13.68 1.46 -10.63
C THR A 108 -12.75 2.03 -9.55
N ALA A 109 -12.18 1.17 -8.69
CA ALA A 109 -11.27 1.58 -7.63
C ALA A 109 -9.95 2.15 -8.20
N LEU A 110 -9.40 1.52 -9.23
CA LEU A 110 -8.21 2.01 -9.95
C LEU A 110 -8.48 3.34 -10.66
N GLU A 111 -9.64 3.50 -11.29
CA GLU A 111 -10.03 4.77 -11.91
C GLU A 111 -10.14 5.89 -10.87
N ARG A 112 -10.73 5.60 -9.70
CA ARG A 112 -10.77 6.53 -8.56
C ARG A 112 -9.34 6.91 -8.12
N GLN A 113 -8.44 5.94 -7.97
CA GLN A 113 -7.04 6.18 -7.62
C GLN A 113 -6.32 7.04 -8.67
N LYS A 114 -6.39 6.66 -9.96
CA LYS A 114 -5.78 7.42 -11.07
C LYS A 114 -6.28 8.85 -11.15
N LYS A 115 -7.60 9.07 -10.99
CA LYS A 115 -8.21 10.40 -10.99
C LYS A 115 -7.69 11.26 -9.84
N ARG A 116 -7.44 10.68 -8.67
CA ARG A 116 -6.88 11.38 -7.51
C ARG A 116 -5.41 11.75 -7.72
N ILE A 117 -4.61 10.84 -8.25
CA ILE A 117 -3.20 11.10 -8.60
C ILE A 117 -3.11 12.22 -9.64
N ASN A 118 -3.92 12.15 -10.70
CA ASN A 118 -3.94 13.18 -11.76
C ASN A 118 -4.39 14.55 -11.22
N ARG A 119 -5.33 14.59 -10.26
CA ARG A 119 -5.74 15.84 -9.60
C ARG A 119 -4.60 16.46 -8.80
N SER A 120 -3.78 15.65 -8.11
CA SER A 120 -2.58 16.15 -7.42
C SER A 120 -1.62 16.79 -8.42
N ARG A 121 -1.23 16.03 -9.45
CA ARG A 121 -0.25 16.49 -10.47
C ARG A 121 -0.67 17.79 -11.16
N ARG A 122 -1.93 17.90 -11.60
CA ARG A 122 -2.45 19.14 -12.22
C ARG A 122 -2.39 20.35 -11.29
N SER A 123 -2.57 20.13 -9.99
CA SER A 123 -2.53 21.20 -9.00
C SER A 123 -1.10 21.72 -8.85
N ASP A 124 -0.14 20.80 -8.78
CA ASP A 124 1.30 21.10 -8.67
C ASP A 124 1.83 21.80 -9.93
N ASP A 125 1.49 21.32 -11.14
CA ASP A 125 1.84 21.97 -12.42
C ASP A 125 1.28 23.40 -12.53
N SER A 126 0.04 23.61 -12.09
CA SER A 126 -0.58 24.93 -12.12
C SER A 126 0.03 25.90 -11.10
N ALA A 127 0.47 25.39 -9.94
CA ALA A 127 1.13 26.19 -8.91
C ALA A 127 2.55 26.58 -9.35
N ASP A 128 3.28 25.67 -9.98
CA ASP A 128 4.60 25.93 -10.55
C ASP A 128 4.52 26.91 -11.74
N ALA A 129 3.55 26.74 -12.64
CA ALA A 129 3.29 27.70 -13.73
C ALA A 129 2.86 29.09 -13.24
N ARG A 130 2.23 29.19 -12.07
CA ARG A 130 1.93 30.48 -11.41
C ARG A 130 3.18 31.06 -10.74
N ARG A 131 4.01 30.23 -10.08
CA ARG A 131 5.30 30.65 -9.51
C ARG A 131 6.25 31.18 -10.58
N ARG A 132 6.38 30.51 -11.74
CA ARG A 132 7.17 30.98 -12.89
C ARG A 132 6.69 32.34 -13.43
N ARG A 133 5.37 32.58 -13.43
CA ARG A 133 4.78 33.86 -13.85
C ARG A 133 4.96 34.97 -12.81
N SER A 134 4.85 34.66 -11.52
CA SER A 134 5.02 35.64 -10.43
C SER A 134 6.48 35.93 -10.12
N ALA A 135 7.38 34.98 -10.37
CA ALA A 135 8.81 35.13 -10.11
C ALA A 135 9.51 36.08 -11.08
N GLY A 136 8.80 36.67 -12.05
CA GLY A 136 9.39 37.61 -13.00
C GLY A 136 10.59 36.99 -13.69
N HIS A 137 10.38 36.28 -14.80
CA HIS A 137 11.48 36.02 -15.70
C HIS A 137 11.91 37.37 -16.29
N ASP A 138 12.68 38.15 -15.51
CA ASP A 138 13.65 39.06 -16.06
C ASP A 138 14.43 38.23 -17.04
N ASN A 139 14.40 38.69 -18.28
CA ASN A 139 15.17 38.20 -19.39
C ASN A 139 16.66 38.21 -19.02
N ILE A 140 17.11 37.23 -18.24
CA ILE A 140 18.51 36.84 -18.20
C ILE A 140 18.70 36.21 -19.56
N LYS A 141 19.03 37.08 -20.52
CA LYS A 141 19.64 36.78 -21.79
C LYS A 141 20.50 35.55 -21.56
N SER A 142 20.09 34.42 -22.15
CA SER A 142 20.91 33.20 -22.20
C SER A 142 22.34 33.67 -22.39
N PRO A 143 23.30 33.30 -21.52
CA PRO A 143 24.63 33.88 -21.56
C PRO A 143 25.10 33.75 -23.00
N SER A 144 25.26 34.89 -23.66
CA SER A 144 25.68 34.90 -25.05
C SER A 144 26.99 34.12 -25.08
N PRO A 145 27.16 33.17 -26.03
CA PRO A 145 28.30 32.27 -26.02
C PRO A 145 29.56 33.10 -25.85
N ILE A 146 30.41 32.69 -24.89
CA ILE A 146 31.65 33.40 -24.57
C ILE A 146 32.48 33.41 -25.85
N ARG A 147 32.57 34.58 -26.50
CA ARG A 147 33.47 34.79 -27.63
C ARG A 147 34.87 34.85 -27.04
N TYR A 148 35.64 33.79 -27.24
CA TYR A 148 37.07 33.82 -26.95
C TYR A 148 37.75 34.65 -28.05
N GLU A 149 38.22 35.85 -27.70
CA GLU A 149 39.19 36.58 -28.52
C GLU A 149 40.59 36.07 -28.19
N ASN A 150 41.31 35.58 -29.20
CA ASN A 150 42.74 35.31 -29.08
C ASN A 150 43.54 36.62 -29.22
N ALA A 151 44.75 36.64 -28.65
CA ALA A 151 45.61 37.83 -28.53
C ALA A 151 46.15 38.41 -29.86
N ASP A 152 45.75 37.86 -31.00
CA ASP A 152 46.19 38.23 -32.35
C ASP A 152 45.08 38.87 -33.22
N GLY A 153 43.85 39.01 -32.72
CA GLY A 153 42.82 39.87 -33.33
C GLY A 153 42.15 39.33 -34.59
N SER A 154 42.14 38.02 -34.84
CA SER A 154 41.29 37.38 -35.83
C SER A 154 40.33 36.40 -35.14
N GLY A 155 39.03 36.70 -35.19
CA GLY A 155 37.98 35.82 -34.70
C GLY A 155 37.37 35.02 -35.86
N GLU A 156 37.53 33.70 -35.86
CA GLU A 156 36.78 32.80 -36.72
C GLU A 156 35.42 32.50 -36.08
N ASP A 157 34.33 32.82 -36.77
CA ASP A 157 32.97 32.46 -36.37
C ASP A 157 32.68 31.01 -36.79
N MET A 158 32.82 30.04 -35.88
CA MET A 158 32.28 28.69 -36.07
C MET A 158 30.84 28.64 -35.56
N SER A 159 29.90 29.06 -36.40
CA SER A 159 28.45 28.99 -36.13
C SER A 159 27.66 28.13 -37.12
N ALA A 160 28.33 27.25 -37.88
CA ALA A 160 27.67 26.24 -38.68
C ALA A 160 28.26 24.87 -38.30
N GLU A 161 27.41 23.95 -37.83
CA GLU A 161 27.51 22.47 -37.98
C GLU A 161 26.85 21.63 -36.86
N PHE A 162 25.98 22.17 -36.00
CA PHE A 162 25.20 21.33 -35.09
C PHE A 162 23.69 21.66 -35.10
N GLU A 163 23.08 21.45 -36.26
CA GLU A 163 21.63 21.29 -36.42
C GLU A 163 21.38 19.96 -37.16
N GLU A 164 21.37 18.84 -36.43
CA GLU A 164 20.63 17.60 -36.75
C GLU A 164 20.94 16.59 -35.64
N GLU A 165 20.06 16.43 -34.65
CA GLU A 165 19.85 15.20 -33.85
C GLU A 165 18.75 15.49 -32.81
N ALA A 166 17.53 15.75 -33.28
CA ALA A 166 16.35 15.83 -32.42
C ALA A 166 15.07 15.42 -33.16
N GLU A 167 15.13 14.35 -33.98
CA GLU A 167 13.92 13.76 -34.56
C GLU A 167 14.08 12.27 -34.89
N VAL A 168 14.41 11.39 -33.93
CA VAL A 168 14.09 9.95 -34.02
C VAL A 168 14.29 9.25 -32.67
N VAL A 169 13.33 9.37 -31.75
CA VAL A 169 13.15 8.38 -30.65
C VAL A 169 11.67 8.06 -30.46
N GLU A 170 10.93 7.96 -31.56
CA GLU A 170 9.82 7.02 -31.69
C GLU A 170 10.23 6.01 -32.77
N ALA A 171 9.98 4.72 -32.53
CA ALA A 171 10.24 3.57 -33.40
C ALA A 171 11.67 2.96 -33.38
N ALA A 172 12.02 2.27 -32.27
CA ALA A 172 12.98 1.16 -32.32
C ALA A 172 12.79 0.20 -31.11
N ALA A 173 11.78 -0.65 -31.17
CA ALA A 173 11.74 -1.88 -30.37
C ALA A 173 10.87 -2.95 -31.05
N ALA A 174 11.22 -3.29 -32.29
CA ALA A 174 10.74 -4.52 -32.92
C ALA A 174 11.78 -5.03 -33.94
N GLN A 175 12.39 -6.16 -33.57
CA GLN A 175 12.88 -7.24 -34.42
C GLN A 175 14.12 -6.99 -35.30
N ASP A 176 15.20 -7.71 -34.98
CA ASP A 176 16.10 -8.24 -35.99
C ASP A 176 16.34 -9.73 -35.71
N GLU A 177 15.97 -10.55 -36.68
CA GLU A 177 16.11 -11.99 -36.71
C GLU A 177 17.37 -12.40 -37.49
N SER A 178 18.09 -13.37 -36.93
CA SER A 178 18.54 -14.59 -37.63
C SER A 178 19.70 -14.56 -38.66
N THR A 179 20.58 -15.56 -38.45
CA THR A 179 21.52 -16.27 -39.35
C THR A 179 22.99 -15.79 -39.33
N GLY A 180 24.01 -16.65 -39.17
CA GLY A 180 24.03 -18.10 -38.96
C GLY A 180 25.48 -18.66 -38.92
N SER A 181 25.62 -19.77 -38.19
CA SER A 181 26.57 -20.90 -38.35
C SER A 181 28.10 -20.72 -38.18
N SER A 182 28.64 -21.35 -37.13
CA SER A 182 29.49 -22.54 -37.30
C SER A 182 29.56 -23.38 -36.00
N GLU A 183 29.49 -24.70 -36.20
CA GLU A 183 29.54 -25.79 -35.22
C GLU A 183 30.95 -25.96 -34.63
N VAL A 184 31.07 -26.42 -33.37
CA VAL A 184 31.87 -27.63 -33.00
C VAL A 184 31.32 -28.24 -31.70
N GLU A 185 31.21 -29.57 -31.78
CA GLU A 185 30.79 -30.62 -30.86
C GLU A 185 31.24 -30.56 -29.38
N GLY A 186 30.46 -31.24 -28.52
CA GLY A 186 31.08 -32.12 -27.52
C GLY A 186 30.46 -32.15 -26.12
N SER A 187 29.72 -33.23 -25.85
CA SER A 187 29.83 -34.04 -24.62
C SER A 187 29.01 -33.67 -23.36
N ALA A 188 28.06 -34.58 -23.09
CA ALA A 188 27.69 -35.14 -21.78
C ALA A 188 26.64 -34.40 -20.91
N ALA A 189 25.40 -34.88 -21.03
CA ALA A 189 24.55 -35.16 -19.86
C ALA A 189 24.85 -36.60 -19.36
N PRO A 190 24.15 -37.15 -18.35
CA PRO A 190 23.50 -36.59 -17.16
C PRO A 190 23.95 -37.35 -15.86
N GLU A 191 23.53 -36.90 -14.67
CA GLU A 191 23.42 -37.63 -13.38
C GLU A 191 23.73 -36.64 -12.24
N ALA A 192 23.10 -36.60 -11.06
CA ALA A 192 22.19 -37.51 -10.38
C ALA A 192 21.45 -36.72 -9.28
N ALA A 193 20.18 -37.03 -9.06
CA ALA A 193 19.63 -37.04 -7.71
C ALA A 193 20.16 -38.30 -7.00
N PRO A 194 20.40 -38.29 -5.68
CA PRO A 194 19.48 -39.07 -4.86
C PRO A 194 19.27 -38.57 -3.40
N GLU A 195 18.18 -39.11 -2.82
CA GLU A 195 17.98 -39.47 -1.40
C GLU A 195 17.82 -38.33 -0.37
N ALA A 196 16.69 -38.16 0.32
CA ALA A 196 15.98 -39.07 1.23
C ALA A 196 16.78 -39.45 2.49
N GLU A 197 16.62 -38.66 3.55
CA GLU A 197 16.95 -39.05 4.93
C GLU A 197 15.98 -38.30 5.87
N ALA A 198 14.87 -38.92 6.25
CA ALA A 198 14.68 -39.68 7.50
C ALA A 198 14.67 -38.78 8.75
N ALA A 199 13.51 -38.76 9.40
CA ALA A 199 13.30 -38.22 10.73
C ALA A 199 14.26 -38.85 11.75
N PRO A 200 14.51 -38.13 12.87
CA PRO A 200 14.29 -38.81 14.14
C PRO A 200 13.36 -38.03 15.07
N ALA A 201 12.30 -38.70 15.51
CA ALA A 201 11.66 -38.41 16.78
C ALA A 201 12.65 -38.63 17.93
N PRO A 202 12.60 -37.77 18.94
CA PRO A 202 12.55 -38.24 20.33
C PRO A 202 11.50 -37.42 21.11
N GLU A 203 10.81 -37.85 22.14
CA GLU A 203 10.76 -39.07 22.94
C GLU A 203 9.57 -38.82 23.90
N ALA A 204 8.75 -39.83 24.12
CA ALA A 204 7.62 -39.77 25.03
C ALA A 204 8.10 -39.72 26.48
N ALA A 205 7.55 -38.81 27.28
CA ALA A 205 7.55 -38.86 28.74
C ALA A 205 6.36 -38.01 29.27
N PRO A 206 5.82 -38.25 30.47
CA PRO A 206 4.47 -38.81 30.59
C PRO A 206 3.47 -37.89 31.30
N ASP A 207 2.20 -38.17 31.03
CA ASP A 207 1.09 -38.21 32.00
C ASP A 207 1.11 -37.17 33.13
N ALA A 208 0.50 -36.01 32.88
CA ALA A 208 0.04 -35.10 33.93
C ALA A 208 -1.48 -34.95 33.77
N ALA A 209 -2.19 -35.67 34.63
CA ALA A 209 -3.63 -35.61 34.81
C ALA A 209 -4.14 -34.16 34.99
N PRO A 210 -5.35 -33.84 34.48
CA PRO A 210 -5.96 -32.54 34.72
C PRO A 210 -6.45 -32.44 36.18
N GLU A 211 -5.85 -31.53 36.95
CA GLU A 211 -6.37 -31.12 38.25
C GLU A 211 -7.73 -30.44 38.04
N ALA A 212 -8.74 -31.03 38.67
CA ALA A 212 -10.14 -30.66 38.55
C ALA A 212 -10.41 -29.23 39.00
N ALA A 213 -11.18 -28.50 38.19
CA ALA A 213 -11.83 -27.26 38.58
C ALA A 213 -12.70 -27.48 39.84
N PRO A 214 -12.62 -26.61 40.87
CA PRO A 214 -13.64 -26.59 41.90
C PRO A 214 -14.94 -26.00 41.33
N ALA A 215 -16.03 -26.74 41.54
CA ALA A 215 -17.39 -26.42 41.15
C ALA A 215 -17.89 -25.09 41.77
N PRO A 216 -18.83 -24.38 41.09
CA PRO A 216 -19.46 -23.18 41.63
C PRO A 216 -20.39 -23.50 42.80
N GLU A 217 -20.32 -22.70 43.87
CA GLU A 217 -21.24 -22.72 45.00
C GLU A 217 -22.69 -22.44 44.54
N PRO A 218 -23.70 -23.16 45.06
CA PRO A 218 -25.10 -22.92 44.71
C PRO A 218 -25.66 -21.68 45.44
N GLU A 219 -26.27 -20.78 44.66
CA GLU A 219 -27.12 -19.69 45.16
C GLU A 219 -28.28 -20.24 46.01
N PRO A 220 -28.61 -19.63 47.17
CA PRO A 220 -29.80 -20.02 47.91
C PRO A 220 -31.05 -19.55 47.18
N ALA A 221 -31.86 -20.53 46.79
CA ALA A 221 -33.16 -20.37 46.19
C ALA A 221 -34.15 -19.65 47.12
N ALA A 222 -35.03 -18.88 46.48
CA ALA A 222 -36.18 -18.19 47.03
C ALA A 222 -37.10 -19.10 47.87
N GLU A 223 -37.46 -18.62 49.07
CA GLU A 223 -38.74 -18.94 49.69
C GLU A 223 -39.70 -17.76 49.47
N ALA A 224 -40.81 -18.05 48.79
CA ALA A 224 -42.02 -17.23 48.78
C ALA A 224 -43.03 -17.82 49.80
N PRO A 225 -44.29 -17.38 49.83
CA PRO A 225 -44.83 -16.12 50.34
C PRO A 225 -45.81 -16.38 51.52
N THR A 226 -46.04 -15.40 52.40
CA THR A 226 -47.19 -15.44 53.33
C THR A 226 -47.86 -14.07 53.49
N GLU A 227 -49.08 -13.99 52.95
CA GLU A 227 -50.30 -13.35 53.47
C GLU A 227 -50.24 -12.40 54.69
N ALA A 228 -50.85 -11.22 54.52
CA ALA A 228 -51.82 -10.53 55.41
C ALA A 228 -51.92 -9.05 54.98
N THR A 229 -52.97 -8.56 54.32
CA THR A 229 -54.32 -8.21 54.80
C THR A 229 -54.35 -6.99 55.75
N GLU A 230 -55.01 -5.91 55.28
CA GLU A 230 -55.63 -4.79 56.03
C GLU A 230 -54.71 -3.86 56.87
N THR A 231 -54.91 -2.54 56.98
CA THR A 231 -56.03 -1.60 56.78
C THR A 231 -55.46 -0.23 56.40
#